data_AF-A0A561SR02-F1
#
_entry.id   AF-A0A561SR02-F1
#
_cell.length_a   1.000
_cell.length_b   1.000
_cell.length_c   1.000
_cell.angle_alpha   90.00
_cell.angle_beta   90.00
_cell.angle_gamma   90.00
#
_symmetry.space_group_name_H-M   'P 1'
#
loop_
_entity.id
_entity.type
_entity.pdbx_description
1 polymer ?
#
loop_
_entity_poly.entity_id
_entity_poly.type
_entity_poly.pdbx_seq_one_letter_code
_entity_poly.pdbx_strand_id
1 'polypeptide(L)'
;MNGTEGFNPNRADRAACLERIEKAVQAVGRRLNSEIITSRDAQAPELRDALAIENVPNGFTKHQLPVYLSESSFLFVTVAEPGAASTTHSHDEGDGIRFIVSGSIEYEGVELTAGDWMFVPRGAEYSFTTGRMGAVMCYCYCCCCA
;
A
#
# COMPACT_ATOMS: atom_id res chain seq x y z
N MET A 1 26.01 14.06 15.50
CA MET A 1 25.99 14.00 14.02
C MET A 1 24.70 13.26 13.68
N ASN A 2 23.57 13.96 13.65
CA ASN A 2 22.91 14.55 12.47
C ASN A 2 22.48 13.51 11.43
N GLY A 3 21.17 13.26 11.37
CA GLY A 3 20.51 12.49 10.31
C GLY A 3 19.20 11.86 10.80
N THR A 4 18.12 12.64 10.91
CA THR A 4 16.76 12.08 10.77
C THR A 4 16.63 11.65 9.32
N GLU A 5 17.08 10.43 8.99
CA GLU A 5 16.73 9.82 7.71
C GLU A 5 15.21 9.64 7.71
N GLY A 6 14.53 10.43 6.87
CA GLY A 6 13.09 10.31 6.65
C GLY A 6 12.74 8.91 6.16
N PHE A 7 11.54 8.44 6.48
CA PHE A 7 11.01 7.20 5.95
C PHE A 7 10.97 7.27 4.41
N ASN A 8 11.67 6.34 3.74
CA ASN A 8 11.67 6.25 2.29
C ASN A 8 10.87 5.01 1.84
N PRO A 9 9.67 5.18 1.24
CA PRO A 9 8.87 4.07 0.71
C PRO A 9 9.36 3.53 -0.64
N ASN A 10 10.30 4.21 -1.29
CA ASN A 10 10.72 3.99 -2.67
C ASN A 10 11.93 3.04 -2.74
N ARG A 11 11.79 1.81 -2.24
CA ARG A 11 12.91 0.83 -2.16
C ARG A 11 13.00 -0.14 -3.33
N ALA A 12 12.02 -0.15 -4.23
CA ALA A 12 11.99 -1.02 -5.39
C ALA A 12 11.43 -0.29 -6.61
N ASP A 13 11.82 -0.76 -7.80
CA ASP A 13 11.27 -0.24 -9.05
C ASP A 13 10.04 -1.06 -9.50
N ARG A 14 9.44 -0.62 -10.61
CA ARG A 14 8.28 -1.27 -11.22
C ARG A 14 8.55 -2.74 -11.57
N ALA A 15 9.73 -3.05 -12.12
CA ALA A 15 10.04 -4.39 -12.59
C ALA A 15 10.15 -5.35 -11.40
N ALA A 16 10.80 -4.93 -10.32
CA ALA A 16 10.91 -5.68 -9.09
C ALA A 16 9.54 -5.95 -8.44
N CYS A 17 8.63 -4.97 -8.43
CA CYS A 17 7.27 -5.16 -7.94
C CYS A 17 6.49 -6.21 -8.75
N LEU A 18 6.59 -6.13 -10.08
CA LEU A 18 5.92 -7.08 -10.96
C LEU A 18 6.47 -8.49 -10.76
N GLU A 19 7.79 -8.63 -10.74
CA GLU A 19 8.46 -9.92 -10.52
C GLU A 19 8.08 -10.53 -9.16
N ARG A 20 7.94 -9.70 -8.11
CA ARG A 20 7.47 -10.16 -6.79
C ARG A 20 6.07 -10.77 -6.87
N ILE A 21 5.12 -10.09 -7.52
CA ILE A 21 3.75 -10.61 -7.70
C ILE A 21 3.77 -11.91 -8.50
N GLU A 22 4.49 -11.92 -9.62
CA GLU A 22 4.59 -13.09 -10.50
C GLU A 22 5.16 -14.30 -9.78
N LYS A 23 6.25 -14.15 -9.03
CA LYS A 23 6.85 -15.24 -8.24
C LYS A 23 5.89 -15.76 -7.18
N ALA A 24 5.23 -14.87 -6.43
CA ALA A 24 4.29 -15.27 -5.39
C ALA A 24 3.10 -16.06 -5.96
N VAL A 25 2.53 -15.60 -7.08
CA VAL A 25 1.40 -16.26 -7.74
C VAL A 25 1.79 -17.59 -8.38
N GLN A 26 2.97 -17.66 -8.99
CA GLN A 26 3.49 -18.91 -9.56
C GLN A 26 3.79 -19.95 -8.48
N ALA A 27 4.32 -19.54 -7.32
CA ALA A 27 4.65 -20.44 -6.22
C ALA A 27 3.43 -21.22 -5.70
N VAL A 28 2.25 -20.61 -5.74
CA VAL A 28 0.99 -21.24 -5.33
C VAL A 28 0.25 -21.93 -6.49
N GLY A 29 0.91 -22.13 -7.64
CA GLY A 29 0.39 -22.84 -8.80
C GLY A 29 -0.70 -22.09 -9.58
N ARG A 30 -0.79 -20.77 -9.42
CA ARG A 30 -1.80 -19.93 -10.09
C ARG A 30 -1.24 -19.17 -11.28
N ARG A 31 -2.15 -18.62 -12.08
CA ARG A 31 -1.83 -17.78 -13.24
C ARG A 31 -2.47 -16.42 -13.08
N LEU A 32 -1.69 -15.37 -13.34
CA LEU A 32 -2.17 -14.00 -13.33
C LEU A 32 -3.16 -13.76 -14.47
N ASN A 33 -4.17 -12.93 -14.21
CA ASN A 33 -5.09 -12.39 -15.21
C ASN A 33 -5.88 -13.43 -16.03
N SER A 34 -5.98 -14.68 -15.58
CA SER A 34 -6.71 -15.74 -16.28
C SER A 34 -7.94 -16.27 -15.53
N GLU A 35 -8.12 -15.86 -14.27
CA GLU A 35 -9.18 -16.36 -13.39
C GLU A 35 -9.62 -15.31 -12.37
N ILE A 36 -10.84 -15.45 -11.84
CA ILE A 36 -11.30 -14.67 -10.70
C ILE A 36 -10.65 -15.25 -9.45
N ILE A 37 -10.03 -14.39 -8.65
CA ILE A 37 -9.41 -14.76 -7.38
C ILE A 37 -10.00 -13.93 -6.24
N THR A 38 -10.01 -14.48 -5.03
CA THR A 38 -10.49 -13.75 -3.84
C THR A 38 -9.52 -13.91 -2.67
N SER A 39 -9.60 -12.99 -1.70
CA SER A 39 -8.86 -13.09 -0.43
C SER A 39 -9.36 -14.22 0.48
N ARG A 40 -10.33 -15.02 0.03
CA ARG A 40 -10.87 -16.20 0.71
C ARG A 40 -10.47 -17.51 0.05
N ASP A 41 -9.73 -17.45 -1.05
CA ASP A 41 -9.20 -18.64 -1.71
C ASP A 41 -8.22 -19.39 -0.79
N ALA A 42 -8.08 -20.71 -0.99
CA ALA A 42 -7.24 -21.54 -0.13
C ALA A 42 -5.77 -21.07 -0.07
N GLN A 43 -5.25 -20.49 -1.16
CA GLN A 43 -3.89 -19.98 -1.26
C GLN A 43 -3.73 -18.53 -0.74
N ALA A 44 -4.82 -17.85 -0.39
CA ALA A 44 -4.77 -16.44 -0.01
C ALA A 44 -3.89 -16.13 1.23
N PRO A 45 -3.83 -16.99 2.27
CA PRO A 45 -2.91 -16.75 3.39
C PRO A 45 -1.44 -16.75 2.97
N GLU A 46 -1.03 -17.72 2.14
CA GLU A 46 0.35 -17.82 1.64
C GLU A 46 0.72 -16.62 0.75
N LEU A 47 -0.20 -16.21 -0.14
CA LEU A 47 -0.02 -15.02 -0.97
C LEU A 47 0.09 -13.74 -0.14
N ARG A 48 -0.75 -13.60 0.89
CA ARG A 48 -0.69 -12.43 1.80
C ARG A 48 0.66 -12.37 2.48
N ASP A 49 1.14 -13.48 3.01
CA ASP A 49 2.40 -13.52 3.76
C ASP A 49 3.60 -13.26 2.82
N ALA A 50 3.59 -13.83 1.61
CA ALA A 50 4.62 -13.59 0.59
C ALA A 50 4.64 -12.14 0.03
N LEU A 51 3.53 -11.42 0.14
CA LEU A 51 3.34 -10.06 -0.36
C LEU A 51 3.24 -9.01 0.76
N ALA A 52 3.64 -9.36 1.98
CA ALA A 52 3.78 -8.41 3.08
C ALA A 52 4.87 -7.36 2.76
N ILE A 53 4.58 -6.11 3.10
CA ILE A 53 5.53 -4.99 2.97
C ILE A 53 6.10 -4.70 4.35
N GLU A 54 7.39 -4.96 4.52
CA GLU A 54 8.09 -4.77 5.80
C GLU A 54 8.48 -3.31 6.04
N ASN A 55 8.74 -2.55 4.98
CA ASN A 55 9.11 -1.14 5.06
C ASN A 55 7.87 -0.25 5.25
N VAL A 56 7.29 -0.32 6.44
CA VAL A 56 6.15 0.50 6.84
C VAL A 56 6.43 1.20 8.19
N PRO A 57 5.81 2.37 8.44
CA PRO A 57 5.93 3.02 9.74
C PRO A 57 5.31 2.16 10.85
N ASN A 58 5.70 2.43 12.10
CA ASN A 58 5.12 1.76 13.26
C ASN A 58 3.59 1.94 13.32
N GLY A 59 2.88 0.87 13.69
CA GLY A 59 1.42 0.86 13.74
C GLY A 59 0.76 0.69 12.37
N PHE A 60 1.51 0.39 11.31
CA PHE A 60 0.98 0.05 10.00
C PHE A 60 1.35 -1.38 9.62
N THR A 61 0.40 -2.06 8.98
CA THR A 61 0.60 -3.33 8.29
C THR A 61 0.15 -3.15 6.85
N LYS A 62 1.01 -3.47 5.87
CA LYS A 62 0.70 -3.31 4.44
C LYS A 62 0.98 -4.59 3.68
N HIS A 63 0.07 -4.94 2.79
CA HIS A 63 0.22 -6.07 1.87
C HIS A 63 -0.01 -5.60 0.45
N GLN A 64 0.82 -6.04 -0.48
CA GLN A 64 0.54 -5.94 -1.91
C GLN A 64 -0.49 -6.99 -2.31
N LEU A 65 -1.43 -6.64 -3.19
CA LEU A 65 -2.36 -7.61 -3.74
C LEU A 65 -1.67 -8.47 -4.81
N PRO A 66 -2.05 -9.75 -4.96
CA PRO A 66 -1.46 -10.67 -5.93
C PRO A 66 -1.97 -10.43 -7.37
N VAL A 67 -2.31 -9.18 -7.70
CA VAL A 67 -2.86 -8.76 -9.00
C VAL A 67 -2.34 -7.37 -9.37
N TYR A 68 -2.30 -7.10 -10.66
CA TYR A 68 -2.03 -5.79 -11.23
C TYR A 68 -2.92 -5.61 -12.46
N LEU A 69 -3.20 -4.36 -12.83
CA LEU A 69 -3.96 -4.04 -14.04
C LEU A 69 -3.03 -3.94 -15.25
N SER A 70 -3.57 -3.74 -16.46
CA SER A 70 -2.76 -3.70 -17.69
C SER A 70 -1.68 -2.61 -17.71
N GLU A 71 -1.88 -1.53 -16.97
CA GLU A 71 -0.87 -0.48 -16.74
C GLU A 71 -0.20 -0.63 -15.37
N SER A 72 0.84 0.16 -15.09
CA SER A 72 1.52 0.18 -13.78
C SER A 72 0.53 0.55 -12.66
N SER A 73 -0.16 -0.45 -12.12
CA SER A 73 -1.19 -0.28 -11.10
C SER A 73 -0.98 -1.35 -10.05
N PHE A 74 -0.15 -1.03 -9.08
CA PHE A 74 0.13 -1.89 -7.96
C PHE A 74 -0.86 -1.58 -6.84
N LEU A 75 -1.62 -2.61 -6.46
CA LEU A 75 -2.67 -2.48 -5.47
C LEU A 75 -2.16 -2.92 -4.10
N PHE A 76 -2.51 -2.17 -3.06
CA PHE A 76 -2.12 -2.49 -1.68
C PHE A 76 -3.29 -2.32 -0.74
N VAL A 77 -3.30 -3.11 0.32
CA VAL A 77 -4.17 -2.90 1.49
C VAL A 77 -3.29 -2.59 2.68
N THR A 78 -3.58 -1.49 3.37
CA THR A 78 -2.94 -1.12 4.63
C THR A 78 -3.97 -1.09 5.74
N VAL A 79 -3.61 -1.67 6.87
CA VAL A 79 -4.30 -1.53 8.14
C VAL A 79 -3.41 -0.71 9.05
N ALA A 80 -3.96 0.33 9.65
CA ALA A 80 -3.25 1.21 10.56
C ALA A 80 -3.95 1.24 11.92
N GLU A 81 -3.17 1.13 12.99
CA GLU A 81 -3.63 1.20 14.37
C GLU A 81 -4.21 2.59 14.70
N PRO A 82 -5.05 2.71 15.75
CA PRO A 82 -5.51 4.01 16.25
C PRO A 82 -4.37 4.97 16.58
N GLY A 83 -4.44 6.20 16.06
CA GLY A 83 -3.43 7.24 16.32
C GLY A 83 -2.06 6.99 15.67
N ALA A 84 -1.93 5.98 14.81
CA ALA A 84 -0.73 5.75 14.03
C ALA A 84 -0.48 6.94 13.08
N ALA A 85 0.77 7.37 12.98
CA ALA A 85 1.16 8.50 12.15
C ALA A 85 2.12 8.04 11.05
N SER A 86 1.83 8.45 9.82
CA SER A 86 2.85 8.42 8.79
C SER A 86 3.78 9.62 8.99
N THR A 87 5.08 9.38 8.93
CA THR A 87 6.06 10.46 8.83
C THR A 87 5.98 11.09 7.45
N THR A 88 6.41 12.35 7.31
CA THR A 88 6.43 13.03 6.02
C THR A 88 7.29 12.28 5.01
N HIS A 89 6.72 11.97 3.85
CA HIS A 89 7.40 11.28 2.74
C HIS A 89 6.73 11.60 1.40
N SER A 90 7.38 11.22 0.30
CA SER A 90 6.88 11.31 -1.07
C SER A 90 6.95 9.96 -1.79
N HIS A 91 6.14 9.83 -2.85
CA HIS A 91 6.23 8.72 -3.83
C HIS A 91 6.85 9.27 -5.11
N ASP A 92 8.10 8.93 -5.37
CA ASP A 92 8.89 9.64 -6.39
C ASP A 92 8.85 8.95 -7.76
N GLU A 93 8.44 7.68 -7.83
CA GLU A 93 8.36 6.92 -9.08
C GLU A 93 7.00 7.00 -9.77
N GLY A 94 5.96 7.56 -9.11
CA GLY A 94 4.64 7.66 -9.73
C GLY A 94 3.55 8.18 -8.81
N ASP A 95 2.41 8.49 -9.41
CA ASP A 95 1.21 8.92 -8.71
C ASP A 95 0.62 7.80 -7.86
N GLY A 96 -0.16 8.20 -6.85
CA GLY A 96 -0.94 7.30 -6.01
C GLY A 96 -2.36 7.79 -5.84
N ILE A 97 -3.29 6.86 -5.70
CA ILE A 97 -4.62 7.12 -5.16
C ILE A 97 -4.85 6.20 -3.98
N ARG A 98 -5.41 6.74 -2.90
CA ARG A 98 -5.85 5.96 -1.75
C ARG A 98 -7.33 6.14 -1.51
N PHE A 99 -7.96 5.08 -1.02
CA PHE A 99 -9.36 5.04 -0.61
C PHE A 99 -9.43 4.65 0.85
N ILE A 100 -10.25 5.36 1.63
CA ILE A 100 -10.53 4.98 3.01
C ILE A 100 -11.66 3.95 2.98
N VAL A 101 -11.36 2.74 3.42
CA VAL A 101 -12.30 1.61 3.45
C VAL A 101 -13.05 1.57 4.78
N SER A 102 -12.36 1.85 5.88
CA SER A 102 -12.95 1.97 7.21
C SER A 102 -12.07 2.84 8.13
N GLY A 103 -12.65 3.36 9.21
CA GLY A 103 -11.96 4.28 10.11
C GLY A 103 -11.79 5.67 9.49
N SER A 104 -10.73 6.38 9.87
CA SER A 104 -10.42 7.70 9.30
C SER A 104 -8.93 8.02 9.34
N ILE A 105 -8.53 8.97 8.49
CA ILE A 105 -7.24 9.66 8.58
C ILE A 105 -7.46 11.17 8.64
N GLU A 106 -6.53 11.88 9.26
CA GLU A 106 -6.46 13.35 9.28
C GLU A 106 -5.24 13.79 8.48
N TYR A 107 -5.48 14.57 7.42
CA TYR A 107 -4.46 15.16 6.54
C TYR A 107 -4.69 16.67 6.50
N GLU A 108 -3.70 17.46 6.94
CA GLU A 108 -3.78 18.94 6.94
C GLU A 108 -5.07 19.51 7.57
N GLY A 109 -5.55 18.90 8.66
CA GLY A 109 -6.78 19.28 9.35
C GLY A 109 -8.07 18.86 8.64
N VAL A 110 -7.98 18.11 7.55
CA VAL A 110 -9.11 17.49 6.84
C VAL A 110 -9.21 16.03 7.26
N GLU A 111 -10.34 15.65 7.85
CA GLU A 111 -10.65 14.25 8.13
C GLU A 111 -11.23 13.58 6.88
N LEU A 112 -10.64 12.45 6.48
CA LEU A 112 -11.14 11.57 5.44
C LEU A 112 -11.63 10.27 6.09
N THR A 113 -12.88 9.90 5.80
CA THR A 113 -13.59 8.75 6.39
C THR A 113 -13.97 7.72 5.32
N ALA A 114 -14.62 6.62 5.72
CA ALA A 114 -14.97 5.55 4.80
C ALA A 114 -15.74 6.04 3.55
N GLY A 115 -15.21 5.75 2.37
CA GLY A 115 -15.73 6.23 1.07
C GLY A 115 -14.97 7.43 0.51
N ASP A 116 -14.22 8.16 1.34
CA ASP A 116 -13.38 9.26 0.89
C ASP A 116 -12.07 8.75 0.26
N TRP A 117 -11.43 9.62 -0.51
CA TRP A 117 -10.22 9.30 -1.27
C TRP A 117 -9.25 10.48 -1.28
N MET A 118 -7.98 10.18 -1.51
CA MET A 118 -6.92 11.17 -1.66
C MET A 118 -6.04 10.76 -2.84
N PHE A 119 -5.93 11.65 -3.83
CA PHE A 119 -4.93 11.54 -4.89
C PHE A 119 -3.65 12.22 -4.44
N VAL A 120 -2.53 11.54 -4.62
CA VAL A 120 -1.19 12.00 -4.25
C VAL A 120 -0.35 12.05 -5.51
N PRO A 121 -0.10 13.24 -6.07
CA PRO A 121 0.78 13.38 -7.22
C PRO A 121 2.20 12.90 -6.91
N ARG A 122 2.89 12.40 -7.93
CA ARG A 122 4.31 12.07 -7.87
C ARG A 122 5.12 13.21 -7.23
N GLY A 123 5.96 12.85 -6.26
CA GLY A 123 6.86 13.78 -5.57
C GLY A 123 6.19 14.72 -4.57
N ALA A 124 4.86 14.64 -4.39
CA ALA A 124 4.19 15.41 -3.35
C ALA A 124 4.52 14.85 -1.96
N GLU A 125 5.06 15.70 -1.09
CA GLU A 125 5.28 15.35 0.31
C GLU A 125 3.97 15.44 1.09
N TYR A 126 3.69 14.44 1.92
CA TYR A 126 2.51 14.43 2.77
C TYR A 126 2.76 13.59 4.03
N SER A 127 1.95 13.84 5.05
CA SER A 127 1.85 13.02 6.26
C SER A 127 0.40 13.04 6.74
N PHE A 128 0.02 12.04 7.51
CA PHE A 128 -1.33 11.93 8.06
C PHE A 128 -1.29 11.09 9.34
N THR A 129 -2.29 11.27 10.18
CA THR A 129 -2.53 10.47 11.38
C THR A 129 -3.84 9.72 11.25
N THR A 130 -3.95 8.53 11.82
CA THR A 130 -5.21 7.78 11.83
C THR A 130 -6.10 8.18 12.99
N GLY A 131 -7.41 8.14 12.76
CA GLY A 131 -8.40 8.45 13.79
C GLY A 131 -8.42 7.44 14.93
N ARG A 132 -9.28 7.69 15.91
CA ARG A 132 -9.41 6.89 17.15
C ARG A 132 -9.72 5.40 16.95
N MET A 133 -10.20 5.00 15.76
CA MET A 133 -10.51 3.62 15.40
C MET A 133 -9.44 2.99 14.50
N GLY A 134 -8.35 3.70 14.22
CA GLY A 134 -7.41 3.33 13.16
C GLY A 134 -8.00 3.57 11.78
N ALA A 135 -7.42 2.94 10.76
CA ALA A 135 -7.92 2.98 9.40
C ALA A 135 -7.59 1.73 8.60
N VAL A 136 -8.49 1.35 7.68
CA VAL A 136 -8.18 0.43 6.58
C VAL A 136 -8.20 1.24 5.30
N MET A 137 -7.12 1.14 4.53
CA MET A 137 -6.91 1.91 3.32
C MET A 137 -6.54 0.98 2.16
N CYS A 138 -7.12 1.23 0.99
CA CYS A 138 -6.71 0.62 -0.26
C CYS A 138 -5.93 1.63 -1.09
N TYR A 139 -4.87 1.18 -1.75
CA TYR A 139 -4.02 2.03 -2.59
C TYR A 139 -3.92 1.45 -3.99
N CYS A 140 -3.84 2.34 -4.96
CA CYS A 140 -3.29 2.04 -6.28
C CYS A 140 -2.13 3.00 -6.54
N TYR A 141 -0.96 2.45 -6.80
CA TYR A 141 0.24 3.21 -7.11
C TYR A 141 0.77 2.87 -8.49
N CYS A 142 1.26 3.91 -9.18
CA CYS A 142 2.15 3.74 -10.33
C CYS A 142 3.59 3.39 -9.91
N CYS A 143 3.95 3.65 -8.64
CA CYS A 143 5.22 3.28 -8.02
C CYS A 143 5.16 1.93 -7.29
N CYS A 144 6.35 1.35 -7.01
CA CYS A 144 6.47 0.18 -6.17
C CYS A 144 6.75 0.59 -4.72
N CYS A 145 5.72 0.66 -3.87
CA CYS A 145 5.95 0.77 -2.44
C CYS A 145 6.47 -0.58 -1.90
N ALA A 146 7.71 -0.60 -1.42
CA ALA A 146 8.36 -1.81 -0.91
C ALA A 146 9.21 -1.53 0.35
#